data_AF-A0A962AQE6-F1
#
_entry.id   AF-A0A962AQE6-F1
#
_cell.length_a   1.000
_cell.length_b   1.000
_cell.length_c   1.000
_cell.angle_alpha   90.00
_cell.angle_beta   90.00
_cell.angle_gamma   90.00
#
_symmetry.space_group_name_H-M   'P 1'
#
loop_
_entity.id
_entity.type
_entity.pdbx_description
1 polymer ?
#
loop_
_entity_poly.entity_id
_entity_poly.type
_entity_poly.pdbx_seq_one_letter_code
_entity_poly.pdbx_strand_id
1 'polypeptide(L)'
;MARDLAALSALERKILWLAVWMIHNANHIRANEDGLKVGGHQASCASSATIMTALYLAALRPEDRVAVKPHAGPVFHAIQYLFGNQTRDKLENFRGYKGAQSYPSRTKDTADVDFSTGSVGMGVAQTLFSSLTQDYLRARDLGQGPEGKMIALVGDAEMDEGNIFEALLEGWKHGLRNTWWIVDYNRQSLDAVVREGLWTKLEGLFGNFGWDVVVLRHGALQEAAFREPGGEKLREWIEACPNQLYSALTFQGGAAWRKRLIDDLGDQGDVTRLIEKRSDAELAALMGNLGGHDLELLTKAFEAARQHDRPVCFIAYTIKGFGLPLAGHKDNHAGLMTPTQVETLRAQMNVRPGHEWEKFEGLDVPEQTLEHVLSTAPFARKAKNRPAGARIETPALALPHQPEMSTQQGFGLLMHEIAKRDDEFARRVVTTSPDVTVSTNLGAWVNRRGLFAKEQLADIFKAERIPSTFNWTFSPSGQHMELGIAEMNLFTMLSALGLSHETFGERLLPVGTLYDPFIERGLDALNYACYQDARFILAATPSGVTLAPEGGAHQ
;
A
#
# COMPACT_ATOMS: atom_id res chain seq x y z
N MET A 1 -8.02 -19.79 18.97
CA MET A 1 -8.11 -20.03 17.52
C MET A 1 -9.55 -20.12 17.01
N ALA A 2 -10.32 -21.20 17.24
CA ALA A 2 -11.68 -21.31 16.64
C ALA A 2 -12.69 -20.22 17.14
N ARG A 3 -12.66 -19.88 18.45
CA ARG A 3 -13.49 -18.80 19.00
C ARG A 3 -13.08 -17.41 18.50
N ASP A 4 -11.78 -17.21 18.24
CA ASP A 4 -11.26 -15.94 17.72
C ASP A 4 -11.65 -15.75 16.26
N LEU A 5 -11.66 -16.81 15.46
CA LEU A 5 -12.06 -16.75 14.05
C LEU A 5 -13.53 -16.34 13.88
N ALA A 6 -14.45 -16.89 14.68
CA ALA A 6 -15.86 -16.51 14.63
C ALA A 6 -16.08 -15.02 14.96
N ALA A 7 -15.36 -14.51 15.97
CA ALA A 7 -15.40 -13.09 16.32
C ALA A 7 -14.78 -12.20 15.23
N LEU A 8 -13.67 -12.62 14.62
CA LEU A 8 -13.05 -11.91 13.50
C LEU A 8 -14.01 -11.85 12.28
N SER A 9 -14.68 -12.96 11.93
CA SER A 9 -15.69 -12.97 10.86
C SER A 9 -16.92 -12.12 11.19
N ALA A 10 -17.33 -12.03 12.45
CA ALA A 10 -18.38 -11.10 12.87
C ALA A 10 -17.94 -9.64 12.70
N LEU A 11 -16.71 -9.30 13.11
CA LEU A 11 -16.14 -7.96 12.91
C LEU A 11 -15.95 -7.62 11.44
N GLU A 12 -15.53 -8.56 10.59
CA GLU A 12 -15.44 -8.39 9.13
C GLU A 12 -16.77 -7.93 8.53
N ARG A 13 -17.87 -8.66 8.83
CA ARG A 13 -19.21 -8.28 8.38
C ARG A 13 -19.57 -6.87 8.83
N LYS A 14 -19.22 -6.52 10.08
CA LYS A 14 -19.49 -5.20 10.63
C LYS A 14 -18.68 -4.09 9.95
N ILE A 15 -17.42 -4.35 9.66
CA ILE A 15 -16.53 -3.43 8.93
C ILE A 15 -17.10 -3.16 7.54
N LEU A 16 -17.54 -4.20 6.82
CA LEU A 16 -18.19 -4.05 5.52
C LEU A 16 -19.48 -3.23 5.63
N TRP A 17 -20.33 -3.55 6.61
CA TRP A 17 -21.57 -2.79 6.86
C TRP A 17 -21.29 -1.30 7.09
N LEU A 18 -20.38 -0.96 8.00
CA LEU A 18 -20.04 0.43 8.31
C LEU A 18 -19.46 1.17 7.10
N ALA A 19 -18.62 0.51 6.29
CA ALA A 19 -18.08 1.08 5.06
C ALA A 19 -19.20 1.37 4.03
N VAL A 20 -20.13 0.42 3.84
CA VAL A 20 -21.28 0.58 2.93
C VAL A 20 -22.22 1.68 3.43
N TRP A 21 -22.54 1.68 4.72
CA TRP A 21 -23.42 2.65 5.35
C TRP A 21 -22.85 4.06 5.30
N MET A 22 -21.54 4.22 5.50
CA MET A 22 -20.87 5.52 5.38
C MET A 22 -21.04 6.15 4.00
N ILE A 23 -20.88 5.34 2.95
CA ILE A 23 -21.08 5.79 1.57
C ILE A 23 -22.58 6.08 1.32
N HIS A 24 -23.48 5.21 1.80
CA HIS A 24 -24.91 5.41 1.64
C HIS A 24 -25.39 6.70 2.32
N ASN A 25 -24.99 6.91 3.58
CA ASN A 25 -25.30 8.11 4.35
C ASN A 25 -24.84 9.37 3.60
N ALA A 26 -23.61 9.40 3.09
CA ALA A 26 -23.06 10.55 2.37
C ALA A 26 -23.82 10.91 1.08
N ASN A 27 -24.48 9.94 0.43
CA ASN A 27 -25.16 10.15 -0.85
C ASN A 27 -26.70 10.24 -0.74
N HIS A 28 -27.30 9.73 0.34
CA HIS A 28 -28.76 9.58 0.42
C HIS A 28 -29.41 10.12 1.71
N ILE A 29 -28.64 10.24 2.81
CA ILE A 29 -29.20 10.62 4.12
C ILE A 29 -28.72 11.99 4.57
N ARG A 30 -27.40 12.25 4.48
CA ARG A 30 -26.83 13.55 4.81
C ARG A 30 -27.40 14.61 3.84
N ALA A 31 -27.77 15.76 4.40
CA ALA A 31 -28.23 16.89 3.62
C ALA A 31 -27.21 17.25 2.52
N ASN A 32 -27.72 17.45 1.31
CA ASN A 32 -26.93 17.74 0.12
C ASN A 32 -27.51 18.96 -0.59
N GLU A 33 -26.95 20.14 -0.31
CA GLU A 33 -27.50 21.42 -0.78
C GLU A 33 -27.25 21.66 -2.28
N ASP A 34 -26.16 21.14 -2.83
CA ASP A 34 -25.80 21.32 -4.25
C ASP A 34 -26.40 20.25 -5.19
N GLY A 35 -26.99 19.20 -4.61
CA GLY A 35 -27.59 18.08 -5.33
C GLY A 35 -26.59 17.19 -6.09
N LEU A 36 -25.28 17.37 -5.90
CA LEU A 36 -24.25 16.62 -6.59
C LEU A 36 -23.99 15.27 -5.91
N LYS A 37 -23.69 14.25 -6.72
CA LYS A 37 -23.29 12.94 -6.20
C LYS A 37 -21.95 13.06 -5.47
N VAL A 38 -21.94 12.74 -4.17
CA VAL A 38 -20.72 12.73 -3.34
C VAL A 38 -19.78 11.58 -3.71
N GLY A 39 -20.34 10.44 -4.11
CA GLY A 39 -19.60 9.26 -4.54
C GLY A 39 -19.10 8.38 -3.40
N GLY A 40 -18.20 7.45 -3.73
CA GLY A 40 -17.71 6.38 -2.85
C GLY A 40 -17.68 5.04 -3.58
N HIS A 41 -16.89 4.08 -3.08
CA HIS A 41 -16.56 2.84 -3.81
C HIS A 41 -16.93 1.60 -2.99
N GLN A 42 -18.22 1.27 -2.92
CA GLN A 42 -18.71 0.11 -2.15
C GLN A 42 -18.10 -1.21 -2.67
N ALA A 43 -17.94 -1.34 -3.99
CA ALA A 43 -17.41 -2.56 -4.60
C ALA A 43 -15.96 -2.86 -4.23
N SER A 44 -15.11 -1.82 -4.21
CA SER A 44 -13.71 -1.95 -3.81
C SER A 44 -13.55 -2.13 -2.30
N CYS A 45 -14.45 -1.54 -1.49
CA CYS A 45 -14.47 -1.80 -0.05
C CYS A 45 -14.77 -3.28 0.22
N ALA A 46 -15.76 -3.82 -0.48
CA ALA A 46 -16.18 -5.21 -0.36
C ALA A 46 -15.11 -6.22 -0.74
N SER A 47 -14.32 -5.97 -1.79
CA SER A 47 -13.22 -6.89 -2.15
C SER A 47 -12.08 -6.91 -1.13
N SER A 48 -11.86 -5.82 -0.41
CA SER A 48 -10.74 -5.66 0.52
C SER A 48 -11.11 -5.93 1.99
N ALA A 49 -12.39 -6.13 2.32
CA ALA A 49 -12.85 -6.23 3.71
C ALA A 49 -12.19 -7.38 4.48
N THR A 50 -12.12 -8.58 3.91
CA THR A 50 -11.49 -9.75 4.53
C THR A 50 -9.99 -9.53 4.70
N ILE A 51 -9.30 -9.05 3.65
CA ILE A 51 -7.87 -8.75 3.66
C ILE A 51 -7.53 -7.77 4.79
N MET A 52 -8.26 -6.65 4.86
CA MET A 52 -8.02 -5.63 5.87
C MET A 52 -8.40 -6.10 7.28
N THR A 53 -9.41 -6.96 7.41
CA THR A 53 -9.75 -7.58 8.70
C THR A 53 -8.61 -8.48 9.20
N ALA A 54 -8.14 -9.43 8.37
CA ALA A 54 -7.00 -10.27 8.71
C ALA A 54 -5.75 -9.44 9.05
N LEU A 55 -5.51 -8.39 8.25
CA LEU A 55 -4.37 -7.52 8.43
C LEU A 55 -4.46 -6.75 9.77
N TYR A 56 -5.47 -5.92 9.97
CA TYR A 56 -5.54 -5.01 11.12
C TYR A 56 -5.89 -5.70 12.44
N LEU A 57 -6.71 -6.75 12.42
CA LEU A 57 -7.19 -7.36 13.67
C LEU A 57 -6.32 -8.55 14.11
N ALA A 58 -5.46 -9.11 13.23
CA ALA A 58 -4.63 -10.27 13.57
C ALA A 58 -3.13 -10.09 13.25
N ALA A 59 -2.77 -9.57 12.07
CA ALA A 59 -1.38 -9.59 11.60
C ALA A 59 -0.54 -8.36 11.96
N LEU A 60 -1.10 -7.15 11.87
CA LEU A 60 -0.34 -5.90 12.08
C LEU A 60 0.22 -5.80 13.48
N ARG A 61 1.49 -5.44 13.57
CA ARG A 61 2.20 -5.07 14.80
C ARG A 61 2.33 -3.53 14.88
N PRO A 62 2.54 -2.94 16.07
CA PRO A 62 2.63 -1.48 16.26
C PRO A 62 3.65 -0.75 15.37
N GLU A 63 4.76 -1.42 15.05
CA GLU A 63 5.85 -0.93 14.22
C GLU A 63 5.55 -0.97 12.71
N ASP A 64 4.57 -1.77 12.27
CA ASP A 64 4.18 -1.87 10.86
C ASP A 64 3.52 -0.57 10.37
N ARG A 65 3.62 -0.32 9.06
CA ARG A 65 3.05 0.87 8.39
C ARG A 65 2.29 0.45 7.15
N VAL A 66 1.09 1.00 6.93
CA VAL A 66 0.20 0.57 5.84
C VAL A 66 -0.18 1.70 4.89
N ALA A 67 0.13 1.54 3.61
CA ALA A 67 -0.51 2.28 2.53
C ALA A 67 -1.80 1.56 2.12
N VAL A 68 -2.94 2.10 2.54
CA VAL A 68 -4.26 1.52 2.25
C VAL A 68 -4.66 1.84 0.82
N LYS A 69 -5.12 0.83 0.07
CA LYS A 69 -5.73 1.00 -1.26
C LYS A 69 -6.74 2.18 -1.22
N PRO A 70 -6.61 3.22 -2.07
CA PRO A 70 -7.37 4.47 -1.90
C PRO A 70 -8.88 4.24 -1.75
N HIS A 71 -9.45 3.44 -2.65
CA HIS A 71 -10.88 3.17 -2.71
C HIS A 71 -11.41 2.29 -1.54
N ALA A 72 -10.52 1.68 -0.75
CA ALA A 72 -10.84 0.99 0.50
C ALA A 72 -10.79 1.91 1.73
N GLY A 73 -10.62 3.23 1.55
CA GLY A 73 -10.65 4.23 2.63
C GLY A 73 -11.81 4.08 3.62
N PRO A 74 -13.07 3.84 3.17
CA PRO A 74 -14.18 3.59 4.09
C PRO A 74 -14.00 2.34 4.98
N VAL A 75 -13.32 1.29 4.50
CA VAL A 75 -12.96 0.12 5.31
C VAL A 75 -11.94 0.51 6.38
N PHE A 76 -10.92 1.28 6.01
CA PHE A 76 -9.97 1.85 6.99
C PHE A 76 -10.69 2.66 8.06
N HIS A 77 -11.56 3.60 7.67
CA HIS A 77 -12.30 4.43 8.61
C HIS A 77 -13.24 3.62 9.53
N ALA A 78 -13.88 2.56 9.00
CA ALA A 78 -14.69 1.64 9.78
C ALA A 78 -13.83 0.89 10.83
N ILE A 79 -12.67 0.38 10.44
CA ILE A 79 -11.71 -0.25 11.36
C ILE A 79 -11.30 0.74 12.45
N GLN A 80 -10.87 1.95 12.09
CA GLN A 80 -10.46 2.97 13.05
C GLN A 80 -11.60 3.35 14.02
N TYR A 81 -12.85 3.37 13.55
CA TYR A 81 -14.02 3.62 14.40
C TYR A 81 -14.25 2.51 15.42
N LEU A 82 -14.11 1.24 15.02
CA LEU A 82 -14.21 0.11 15.94
C LEU A 82 -13.13 0.19 17.04
N PHE A 83 -11.89 0.50 16.67
CA PHE A 83 -10.78 0.75 17.62
C PHE A 83 -10.89 2.06 18.42
N GLY A 84 -11.86 2.93 18.11
CA GLY A 84 -12.06 4.21 18.81
C GLY A 84 -11.05 5.30 18.45
N ASN A 85 -10.39 5.19 17.29
CA ASN A 85 -9.48 6.18 16.72
C ASN A 85 -10.14 7.11 15.70
N GLN A 86 -11.42 6.88 15.39
CA GLN A 86 -12.25 7.69 14.51
C GLN A 86 -13.61 7.92 15.18
N THR A 87 -14.22 9.08 15.00
CA THR A 87 -15.52 9.40 15.62
C THR A 87 -16.68 9.16 14.66
N ARG A 88 -17.87 8.90 15.20
CA ARG A 88 -19.10 8.77 14.41
C ARG A 88 -19.36 10.03 13.57
N ASP A 89 -19.24 11.22 14.15
CA ASP A 89 -19.44 12.50 13.46
C ASP A 89 -18.59 12.62 12.20
N LYS A 90 -17.34 12.11 12.23
CA LYS A 90 -16.45 12.12 11.06
C LYS A 90 -16.95 11.18 9.97
N LEU A 91 -17.47 10.01 10.33
CA LEU A 91 -18.03 9.04 9.38
C LEU A 91 -19.34 9.55 8.77
N GLU A 92 -20.23 10.13 9.59
CA GLU A 92 -21.46 10.77 9.11
C GLU A 92 -21.14 11.93 8.15
N ASN A 93 -20.01 12.61 8.37
CA ASN A 93 -19.50 13.65 7.50
C ASN A 93 -18.53 13.17 6.40
N PHE A 94 -18.45 11.88 6.08
CA PHE A 94 -17.55 11.35 5.04
C PHE A 94 -17.59 12.16 3.73
N ARG A 95 -16.40 12.52 3.20
CA ARG A 95 -16.17 13.42 2.05
C ARG A 95 -16.74 14.84 2.18
N GLY A 96 -17.27 15.20 3.34
CA GLY A 96 -17.73 16.54 3.67
C GLY A 96 -16.66 17.35 4.39
N TYR A 97 -16.87 18.66 4.51
CA TYR A 97 -15.99 19.54 5.26
C TYR A 97 -15.80 19.03 6.69
N LYS A 98 -14.53 18.94 7.14
CA LYS A 98 -14.12 18.38 8.44
C LYS A 98 -14.53 16.92 8.69
N GLY A 99 -15.07 16.18 7.73
CA GLY A 99 -15.35 14.76 7.87
C GLY A 99 -14.17 13.86 7.53
N ALA A 100 -14.41 12.55 7.58
CA ALA A 100 -13.46 11.53 7.13
C ALA A 100 -13.15 11.72 5.63
N GLN A 101 -11.88 11.64 5.25
CA GLN A 101 -11.46 11.86 3.86
C GLN A 101 -11.88 10.70 2.95
N SER A 102 -12.09 11.02 1.66
CA SER A 102 -12.36 10.04 0.59
C SER A 102 -11.32 8.92 0.53
N TYR A 103 -10.06 9.30 0.66
CA TYR A 103 -8.87 8.47 0.61
C TYR A 103 -8.03 8.80 1.85
N PRO A 104 -7.44 7.81 2.54
CA PRO A 104 -6.64 8.05 3.74
C PRO A 104 -5.58 9.14 3.54
N SER A 105 -5.61 10.15 4.41
CA SER A 105 -4.74 11.32 4.32
C SER A 105 -4.04 11.62 5.64
N ARG A 106 -2.71 11.60 5.65
CA ARG A 106 -1.90 11.97 6.83
C ARG A 106 -2.20 13.38 7.33
N THR A 107 -2.45 14.31 6.42
CA THR A 107 -2.57 15.74 6.71
C THR A 107 -4.00 16.21 6.94
N LYS A 108 -5.00 15.39 6.58
CA LYS A 108 -6.42 15.79 6.62
C LYS A 108 -7.30 14.87 7.46
N ASP A 109 -6.94 13.61 7.66
CA ASP A 109 -7.67 12.73 8.57
C ASP A 109 -7.21 12.92 10.02
N THR A 110 -8.13 12.69 10.94
CA THR A 110 -7.83 12.63 12.39
C THR A 110 -7.43 11.22 12.84
N ALA A 111 -7.77 10.20 12.06
CA ALA A 111 -7.31 8.84 12.30
C ALA A 111 -5.83 8.70 11.94
N ASP A 112 -5.12 7.77 12.59
CA ASP A 112 -3.68 7.55 12.36
C ASP A 112 -3.44 6.90 10.98
N VAL A 113 -3.23 7.73 9.96
CA VAL A 113 -2.88 7.31 8.60
C VAL A 113 -1.36 7.20 8.47
N ASP A 114 -0.85 6.04 8.05
CA ASP A 114 0.59 5.81 7.84
C ASP A 114 1.13 6.52 6.61
N PHE A 115 0.50 6.30 5.47
CA PHE A 115 0.85 6.94 4.21
C PHE A 115 -0.41 7.50 3.57
N SER A 116 -0.34 8.72 3.05
CA SER A 116 -1.46 9.27 2.29
C SER A 116 -1.63 8.45 1.02
N THR A 117 -2.87 8.24 0.58
CA THR A 117 -3.17 7.55 -0.68
C THR A 117 -4.22 8.34 -1.45
N GLY A 118 -4.42 8.00 -2.73
CA GLY A 118 -5.33 8.72 -3.63
C GLY A 118 -4.84 8.68 -5.06
N SER A 119 -3.62 9.19 -5.30
CA SER A 119 -2.86 8.89 -6.51
C SER A 119 -2.39 7.44 -6.43
N VAL A 120 -2.88 6.60 -7.35
CA VAL A 120 -2.57 5.17 -7.41
C VAL A 120 -1.08 4.97 -7.70
N GLY A 121 -0.51 3.88 -7.21
CA GLY A 121 0.92 3.57 -7.33
C GLY A 121 1.82 4.33 -6.33
N MET A 122 1.49 5.56 -5.94
CA MET A 122 2.35 6.37 -5.04
C MET A 122 2.51 5.77 -3.64
N GLY A 123 1.40 5.35 -3.02
CA GLY A 123 1.45 4.69 -1.72
C GLY A 123 2.23 3.37 -1.75
N VAL A 124 2.19 2.67 -2.89
CA VAL A 124 2.93 1.42 -3.11
C VAL A 124 4.43 1.68 -3.10
N ALA A 125 4.92 2.58 -3.95
CA ALA A 125 6.32 2.97 -3.98
C ALA A 125 6.79 3.54 -2.62
N GLN A 126 5.98 4.37 -1.96
CA GLN A 126 6.29 4.93 -0.66
C GLN A 126 6.65 3.87 0.39
N THR A 127 5.95 2.73 0.42
CA THR A 127 6.25 1.65 1.38
C THR A 127 7.63 1.05 1.16
N LEU A 128 8.03 0.87 -0.09
CA LEU A 128 9.35 0.35 -0.47
C LEU A 128 10.46 1.32 -0.02
N PHE A 129 10.35 2.60 -0.37
CA PHE A 129 11.33 3.62 0.01
C PHE A 129 11.37 3.90 1.51
N SER A 130 10.24 3.74 2.21
CA SER A 130 10.21 3.79 3.68
C SER A 130 10.97 2.62 4.29
N SER A 131 10.95 1.44 3.65
CA SER A 131 11.73 0.29 4.11
C SER A 131 13.23 0.50 3.92
N LEU A 132 13.64 1.07 2.77
CA LEU A 132 15.03 1.47 2.55
C LEU A 132 15.50 2.53 3.56
N THR A 133 14.60 3.45 3.94
CA THR A 133 14.86 4.43 5.01
C THR A 133 15.04 3.76 6.37
N GLN A 134 14.25 2.73 6.68
CA GLN A 134 14.41 1.94 7.91
C GLN A 134 15.78 1.26 7.95
N ASP A 135 16.19 0.60 6.87
CA ASP A 135 17.49 -0.04 6.74
C ASP A 135 18.65 0.97 6.92
N TYR A 136 18.52 2.15 6.31
CA TYR A 136 19.47 3.24 6.50
C TYR A 136 19.58 3.68 7.96
N LEU A 137 18.46 3.92 8.62
CA LEU A 137 18.45 4.33 10.03
C LEU A 137 19.11 3.26 10.92
N ARG A 138 18.89 1.97 10.63
CA ARG A 138 19.55 0.87 11.36
C ARG A 138 21.05 0.83 11.13
N ALA A 139 21.48 0.88 9.88
CA ALA A 139 22.88 0.83 9.50
C ALA A 139 23.70 2.02 10.05
N ARG A 140 23.04 3.14 10.34
CA ARG A 140 23.65 4.35 10.91
C ARG A 140 23.52 4.46 12.45
N ASP A 141 23.06 3.40 13.11
CA ASP A 141 22.78 3.37 14.55
C ASP A 141 21.86 4.51 15.02
N LEU A 142 20.90 4.89 14.16
CA LEU A 142 19.88 5.89 14.44
C LEU A 142 18.56 5.23 14.86
N GLY A 143 18.17 4.14 14.19
CA GLY A 143 16.89 3.46 14.43
C GLY A 143 16.91 2.56 15.68
N GLN A 144 15.94 2.76 16.58
CA GLN A 144 15.75 1.97 17.81
C GLN A 144 14.47 1.11 17.74
N GLY A 145 14.37 0.07 18.58
CA GLY A 145 13.17 -0.77 18.70
C GLY A 145 13.09 -1.93 17.70
N PRO A 146 11.92 -2.55 17.47
CA PRO A 146 11.72 -3.59 16.45
C PRO A 146 11.57 -3.01 15.05
N GLU A 147 11.87 -3.81 14.02
CA GLU A 147 11.68 -3.46 12.62
C GLU A 147 10.24 -3.73 12.18
N GLY A 148 9.61 -2.74 11.55
CA GLY A 148 8.26 -2.86 11.01
C GLY A 148 8.26 -3.35 9.58
N LYS A 149 7.14 -3.95 9.15
CA LYS A 149 6.84 -4.15 7.73
C LYS A 149 6.20 -2.90 7.15
N MET A 150 6.67 -2.52 5.97
CA MET A 150 6.04 -1.50 5.13
C MET A 150 5.11 -2.19 4.16
N ILE A 151 3.81 -1.97 4.32
CA ILE A 151 2.76 -2.78 3.69
C ILE A 151 1.93 -1.92 2.75
N ALA A 152 1.69 -2.37 1.52
CA ALA A 152 0.76 -1.73 0.60
C ALA A 152 -0.40 -2.69 0.28
N LEU A 153 -1.63 -2.17 0.27
CA LEU A 153 -2.75 -2.84 -0.39
C LEU A 153 -2.91 -2.23 -1.78
N VAL A 154 -2.90 -3.07 -2.80
CA VAL A 154 -2.78 -2.66 -4.20
C VAL A 154 -3.94 -3.25 -5.01
N GLY A 155 -4.54 -2.48 -5.90
CA GLY A 155 -5.41 -3.06 -6.92
C GLY A 155 -4.60 -3.84 -7.97
N ASP A 156 -5.14 -4.91 -8.52
CA ASP A 156 -4.54 -5.56 -9.69
C ASP A 156 -4.35 -4.61 -10.88
N ALA A 157 -5.33 -3.75 -11.17
CA ALA A 157 -5.21 -2.73 -12.22
C ALA A 157 -4.27 -1.57 -11.85
N GLU A 158 -3.98 -1.35 -10.56
CA GLU A 158 -3.01 -0.34 -10.12
C GLU A 158 -1.57 -0.75 -10.45
N MET A 159 -1.33 -2.04 -10.75
CA MET A 159 -0.04 -2.53 -11.23
C MET A 159 0.33 -2.05 -12.64
N ASP A 160 -0.56 -1.35 -13.35
CA ASP A 160 -0.24 -0.71 -14.64
C ASP A 160 0.58 0.59 -14.45
N GLU A 161 0.67 1.12 -13.23
CA GLU A 161 1.40 2.37 -12.94
C GLU A 161 2.92 2.20 -13.06
N GLY A 162 3.55 3.08 -13.86
CA GLY A 162 4.98 2.98 -14.20
C GLY A 162 5.92 3.06 -12.98
N ASN A 163 5.55 3.87 -11.99
CA ASN A 163 6.36 4.10 -10.79
C ASN A 163 6.56 2.82 -9.94
N ILE A 164 5.64 1.85 -10.04
CA ILE A 164 5.75 0.57 -9.33
C ILE A 164 6.95 -0.23 -9.87
N PHE A 165 7.15 -0.24 -11.19
CA PHE A 165 8.26 -0.96 -11.83
C PHE A 165 9.60 -0.26 -11.55
N GLU A 166 9.62 1.06 -11.56
CA GLU A 166 10.78 1.85 -11.15
C GLU A 166 11.18 1.55 -9.69
N ALA A 167 10.20 1.46 -8.79
CA ALA A 167 10.43 1.14 -7.39
C ALA A 167 10.90 -0.32 -7.19
N LEU A 168 10.34 -1.29 -7.91
CA LEU A 168 10.77 -2.69 -7.85
C LEU A 168 12.25 -2.85 -8.22
N LEU A 169 12.67 -2.20 -9.31
CA LEU A 169 14.07 -2.20 -9.73
C LEU A 169 14.97 -1.56 -8.68
N GLU A 170 14.54 -0.44 -8.10
CA GLU A 170 15.29 0.24 -7.04
C GLU A 170 15.42 -0.63 -5.77
N GLY A 171 14.32 -1.27 -5.37
CA GLY A 171 14.33 -2.20 -4.25
C GLY A 171 15.31 -3.35 -4.44
N TRP A 172 15.41 -3.90 -5.66
CA TRP A 172 16.39 -4.95 -5.97
C TRP A 172 17.83 -4.43 -5.87
N LYS A 173 18.14 -3.25 -6.41
CA LYS A 173 19.49 -2.64 -6.33
C LYS A 173 19.96 -2.46 -4.88
N HIS A 174 19.06 -2.08 -3.98
CA HIS A 174 19.38 -1.75 -2.58
C HIS A 174 19.12 -2.88 -1.59
N GLY A 175 18.74 -4.08 -2.05
CA GLY A 175 18.51 -5.23 -1.18
C GLY A 175 17.31 -5.06 -0.25
N LEU A 176 16.16 -4.69 -0.83
CA LEU A 176 14.89 -4.45 -0.14
C LEU A 176 14.53 -5.60 0.81
N ARG A 177 14.14 -5.23 2.03
CA ARG A 177 13.61 -6.13 3.06
C ARG A 177 12.35 -5.52 3.65
N ASN A 178 11.65 -6.26 4.52
CA ASN A 178 10.54 -5.79 5.33
C ASN A 178 9.40 -5.08 4.57
N THR A 179 9.11 -5.52 3.34
CA THR A 179 8.04 -4.93 2.52
C THR A 179 7.03 -5.99 2.10
N TRP A 180 5.74 -5.71 2.30
CA TRP A 180 4.66 -6.57 1.81
C TRP A 180 3.75 -5.81 0.86
N TRP A 181 3.53 -6.35 -0.33
CA TRP A 181 2.51 -5.82 -1.23
C TRP A 181 1.39 -6.85 -1.36
N ILE A 182 0.16 -6.45 -1.04
CA ILE A 182 -1.02 -7.30 -1.06
C ILE A 182 -1.89 -6.85 -2.22
N VAL A 183 -1.84 -7.61 -3.31
CA VAL A 183 -2.62 -7.37 -4.52
C VAL A 183 -4.03 -7.94 -4.33
N ASP A 184 -5.02 -7.05 -4.27
CA ASP A 184 -6.45 -7.35 -4.36
C ASP A 184 -6.79 -7.71 -5.82
N TYR A 185 -6.55 -8.98 -6.17
CA TYR A 185 -6.73 -9.55 -7.51
C TYR A 185 -8.20 -9.91 -7.75
N ASN A 186 -9.02 -8.87 -7.91
CA ASN A 186 -10.46 -8.97 -8.11
C ASN A 186 -10.84 -9.17 -9.60
N ARG A 187 -9.86 -9.02 -10.51
CA ARG A 187 -9.94 -9.17 -11.96
C ARG A 187 -10.69 -8.06 -12.68
N GLN A 188 -10.91 -6.90 -12.06
CA GLN A 188 -11.66 -5.79 -12.64
C GLN A 188 -10.99 -4.43 -12.36
N SER A 189 -10.83 -3.63 -13.42
CA SER A 189 -10.45 -2.23 -13.32
C SER A 189 -11.68 -1.32 -13.14
N LEU A 190 -11.55 -0.04 -13.50
CA LEU A 190 -12.70 0.89 -13.57
C LEU A 190 -13.68 0.46 -14.65
N ASP A 191 -13.19 0.23 -15.87
CA ASP A 191 -14.00 0.10 -17.08
C ASP A 191 -13.95 -1.30 -17.73
N ALA A 192 -13.13 -2.21 -17.20
CA ALA A 192 -12.90 -3.50 -17.83
C ALA A 192 -12.63 -4.64 -16.83
N VAL A 193 -12.79 -5.86 -17.32
CA VAL A 193 -12.23 -7.06 -16.69
C VAL A 193 -10.80 -7.22 -17.18
N VAL A 194 -9.85 -7.45 -16.27
CA VAL A 194 -8.42 -7.57 -16.61
C VAL A 194 -8.16 -8.79 -17.49
N ARG A 195 -7.11 -8.68 -18.32
CA ARG A 195 -6.68 -9.74 -19.23
C ARG A 195 -6.33 -11.04 -18.49
N GLU A 196 -6.64 -12.17 -19.11
CA GLU A 196 -6.29 -13.49 -18.61
C GLU A 196 -4.77 -13.63 -18.41
N GLY A 197 -4.37 -14.35 -17.37
CA GLY A 197 -2.96 -14.63 -17.06
C GLY A 197 -2.18 -13.47 -16.44
N LEU A 198 -2.81 -12.34 -16.10
CA LEU A 198 -2.13 -11.23 -15.42
C LEU A 198 -1.45 -11.67 -14.12
N TRP A 199 -2.11 -12.47 -13.29
CA TRP A 199 -1.51 -12.99 -12.05
C TRP A 199 -0.17 -13.73 -12.28
N THR A 200 -0.04 -14.53 -13.35
CA THR A 200 1.21 -15.24 -13.68
C THR A 200 2.30 -14.27 -14.11
N LYS A 201 1.92 -13.16 -14.78
CA LYS A 201 2.86 -12.09 -15.10
C LYS A 201 3.33 -11.36 -13.85
N LEU A 202 2.42 -11.09 -12.90
CA LEU A 202 2.79 -10.54 -11.60
C LEU A 202 3.71 -11.50 -10.85
N GLU A 203 3.37 -12.78 -10.75
CA GLU A 203 4.23 -13.79 -10.10
C GLU A 203 5.64 -13.83 -10.69
N GLY A 204 5.77 -13.90 -12.01
CA GLY A 204 7.07 -13.87 -12.68
C GLY A 204 7.82 -12.55 -12.48
N LEU A 205 7.12 -11.41 -12.51
CA LEU A 205 7.69 -10.10 -12.27
C LEU A 205 8.31 -10.00 -10.88
N PHE A 206 7.53 -10.30 -9.84
CA PHE A 206 7.99 -10.23 -8.45
C PHE A 206 9.11 -11.24 -8.18
N GLY A 207 8.98 -12.47 -8.69
CA GLY A 207 10.02 -13.49 -8.58
C GLY A 207 11.34 -13.06 -9.22
N ASN A 208 11.31 -12.38 -10.38
CA ASN A 208 12.51 -11.86 -11.04
C ASN A 208 13.22 -10.76 -10.22
N PHE A 209 12.50 -10.04 -9.37
CA PHE A 209 13.06 -9.06 -8.43
C PHE A 209 13.39 -9.64 -7.06
N GLY A 210 13.32 -10.97 -6.88
CA GLY A 210 13.71 -11.66 -5.64
C GLY A 210 12.67 -11.58 -4.51
N TRP A 211 11.41 -11.28 -4.83
CA TRP A 211 10.32 -11.31 -3.88
C TRP A 211 9.79 -12.74 -3.69
N ASP A 212 9.37 -13.08 -2.47
CA ASP A 212 8.54 -14.25 -2.25
C ASP A 212 7.12 -13.95 -2.76
N VAL A 213 6.52 -14.86 -3.52
CA VAL A 213 5.15 -14.70 -4.04
C VAL A 213 4.23 -15.73 -3.41
N VAL A 214 3.14 -15.26 -2.81
CA VAL A 214 2.13 -16.09 -2.17
C VAL A 214 0.81 -15.92 -2.90
N VAL A 215 0.43 -16.92 -3.70
CA VAL A 215 -0.81 -16.91 -4.49
C VAL A 215 -1.96 -17.52 -3.68
N LEU A 216 -2.95 -16.71 -3.31
CA LEU A 216 -4.11 -17.12 -2.51
C LEU A 216 -5.35 -17.21 -3.40
N ARG A 217 -5.41 -18.27 -4.22
CA ARG A 217 -6.46 -18.47 -5.23
C ARG A 217 -7.76 -19.04 -4.66
N HIS A 218 -7.66 -20.07 -3.84
CA HIS A 218 -8.78 -20.87 -3.36
C HIS A 218 -8.93 -20.76 -1.84
N GLY A 219 -10.16 -20.57 -1.35
CA GLY A 219 -10.48 -20.64 0.07
C GLY A 219 -10.74 -22.08 0.53
N ALA A 220 -10.91 -22.26 1.83
CA ALA A 220 -11.06 -23.56 2.47
C ALA A 220 -12.26 -24.37 1.96
N LEU A 221 -13.36 -23.71 1.55
CA LEU A 221 -14.55 -24.38 1.02
C LEU A 221 -14.29 -24.95 -0.38
N GLN A 222 -13.54 -24.23 -1.23
CA GLN A 222 -13.10 -24.72 -2.53
C GLN A 222 -12.11 -25.88 -2.37
N GLU A 223 -11.10 -25.70 -1.53
CA GLU A 223 -10.11 -26.73 -1.20
C GLU A 223 -10.77 -28.01 -0.65
N ALA A 224 -11.80 -27.89 0.18
CA ALA A 224 -12.56 -29.03 0.66
C ALA A 224 -13.31 -29.73 -0.49
N ALA A 225 -13.97 -28.98 -1.37
CA ALA A 225 -14.68 -29.54 -2.52
C ALA A 225 -13.75 -30.24 -3.52
N PHE A 226 -12.52 -29.74 -3.71
CA PHE A 226 -11.54 -30.35 -4.62
C PHE A 226 -11.07 -31.73 -4.18
N ARG A 227 -11.12 -32.02 -2.88
CA ARG A 227 -10.74 -33.33 -2.31
C ARG A 227 -11.86 -34.37 -2.40
N GLU A 228 -13.07 -33.97 -2.74
CA GLU A 228 -14.19 -34.87 -2.92
C GLU A 228 -14.13 -35.58 -4.29
N PRO A 229 -14.80 -36.73 -4.48
CA PRO A 229 -14.91 -37.37 -5.79
C PRO A 229 -15.46 -36.39 -6.84
N GLY A 230 -14.74 -36.24 -7.96
CA GLY A 230 -15.06 -35.27 -9.01
C GLY A 230 -14.52 -33.84 -8.77
N GLY A 231 -13.92 -33.58 -7.61
CA GLY A 231 -13.41 -32.27 -7.21
C GLY A 231 -12.28 -31.74 -8.09
N GLU A 232 -11.40 -32.60 -8.60
CA GLU A 232 -10.31 -32.19 -9.51
C GLU A 232 -10.85 -31.58 -10.81
N LYS A 233 -11.92 -32.15 -11.38
CA LYS A 233 -12.56 -31.59 -12.58
C LYS A 233 -13.19 -30.22 -12.31
N LEU A 234 -13.80 -30.05 -11.13
CA LEU A 234 -14.32 -28.75 -10.71
C LEU A 234 -13.18 -27.73 -10.57
N ARG A 235 -12.05 -28.15 -9.98
CA ARG A 235 -10.85 -27.33 -9.87
C ARG A 235 -10.34 -26.89 -11.23
N GLU A 236 -10.09 -27.84 -12.14
CA GLU A 236 -9.64 -27.57 -13.51
C GLU A 236 -10.57 -26.58 -14.23
N TRP A 237 -11.89 -26.77 -14.10
CA TRP A 237 -12.87 -25.86 -14.68
C TRP A 237 -12.80 -24.45 -14.09
N ILE A 238 -12.75 -24.33 -12.74
CA ILE A 238 -12.60 -23.04 -12.07
C ILE A 238 -11.31 -22.35 -12.52
N GLU A 239 -10.24 -23.11 -12.63
CA GLU A 239 -8.94 -22.57 -12.95
C GLU A 239 -8.81 -22.12 -14.41
N ALA A 240 -9.53 -22.77 -15.32
CA ALA A 240 -9.59 -22.44 -16.75
C ALA A 240 -10.69 -21.42 -17.10
N CYS A 241 -11.61 -21.12 -16.18
CA CYS A 241 -12.74 -20.24 -16.42
C CYS A 241 -12.28 -18.81 -16.78
N PRO A 242 -12.70 -18.24 -17.93
CA PRO A 242 -12.36 -16.88 -18.30
C PRO A 242 -12.83 -15.86 -17.26
N ASN A 243 -12.01 -14.83 -16.98
CA ASN A 243 -12.30 -13.83 -15.95
C ASN A 243 -13.68 -13.16 -16.14
N GLN A 244 -14.05 -12.87 -17.39
CA GLN A 244 -15.33 -12.25 -17.73
C GLN A 244 -16.51 -13.18 -17.42
N LEU A 245 -16.39 -14.46 -17.79
CA LEU A 245 -17.41 -15.45 -17.52
C LEU A 245 -17.57 -15.67 -16.01
N TYR A 246 -16.47 -15.79 -15.28
CA TYR A 246 -16.48 -15.93 -13.83
C TYR A 246 -17.20 -14.75 -13.16
N SER A 247 -16.88 -13.52 -13.60
CA SER A 247 -17.50 -12.29 -13.11
C SER A 247 -19.01 -12.26 -13.40
N ALA A 248 -19.41 -12.61 -14.63
CA ALA A 248 -20.82 -12.65 -15.01
C ALA A 248 -21.63 -13.69 -14.23
N LEU A 249 -21.09 -14.91 -14.05
CA LEU A 249 -21.74 -15.97 -13.29
C LEU A 249 -21.82 -15.61 -11.80
N THR A 250 -20.80 -14.93 -11.25
CA THR A 250 -20.83 -14.39 -9.89
C THR A 250 -22.01 -13.44 -9.71
N PHE A 251 -22.23 -12.54 -10.67
CA PHE A 251 -23.35 -11.59 -10.63
C PHE A 251 -24.71 -12.29 -10.80
N GLN A 252 -24.80 -13.31 -11.67
CA GLN A 252 -26.04 -14.04 -11.93
C GLN A 252 -26.43 -15.01 -10.80
N GLY A 253 -25.47 -15.45 -9.98
CA GLY A 253 -25.71 -16.27 -8.80
C GLY A 253 -25.79 -17.77 -9.06
N GLY A 254 -26.23 -18.51 -8.03
CA GLY A 254 -26.09 -19.97 -7.92
C GLY A 254 -26.75 -20.78 -9.03
N ALA A 255 -27.96 -20.40 -9.46
CA ALA A 255 -28.67 -21.10 -10.54
C ALA A 255 -27.90 -21.01 -11.87
N ALA A 256 -27.28 -19.86 -12.16
CA ALA A 256 -26.47 -19.67 -13.35
C ALA A 256 -25.15 -20.46 -13.26
N TRP A 257 -24.50 -20.47 -12.10
CA TRP A 257 -23.35 -21.34 -11.83
C TRP A 257 -23.69 -22.80 -12.10
N ARG A 258 -24.79 -23.29 -11.52
CA ARG A 258 -25.23 -24.68 -11.70
C ARG A 258 -25.44 -24.98 -13.18
N LYS A 259 -26.26 -24.18 -13.85
CA LYS A 259 -26.56 -24.37 -15.26
C LYS A 259 -25.27 -24.47 -16.07
N ARG A 260 -24.34 -23.52 -15.88
CA ARG A 260 -23.10 -23.49 -16.64
C ARG A 260 -22.19 -24.69 -16.34
N LEU A 261 -22.05 -25.08 -15.08
CA LEU A 261 -21.25 -26.23 -14.68
C LEU A 261 -21.83 -27.54 -15.23
N ILE A 262 -23.16 -27.70 -15.23
CA ILE A 262 -23.83 -28.86 -15.81
C ILE A 262 -23.70 -28.87 -17.34
N ASP A 263 -23.79 -27.71 -18.00
CA ASP A 263 -23.59 -27.63 -19.45
C ASP A 263 -22.15 -28.03 -19.85
N ASP A 264 -21.14 -27.64 -19.07
CA ASP A 264 -19.73 -27.90 -19.37
C ASP A 264 -19.20 -29.25 -18.83
N LEU A 265 -19.78 -29.79 -17.74
CA LEU A 265 -19.29 -30.97 -17.00
C LEU A 265 -20.35 -32.06 -16.73
N GLY A 266 -21.64 -31.80 -17.02
CA GLY A 266 -22.79 -32.51 -16.44
C GLY A 266 -23.00 -33.96 -16.89
N ASP A 267 -22.26 -34.44 -17.88
CA ASP A 267 -22.27 -35.83 -18.34
C ASP A 267 -21.23 -36.73 -17.62
N GLN A 268 -20.59 -36.22 -16.56
CA GLN A 268 -19.37 -36.81 -16.00
C GLN A 268 -19.53 -37.29 -14.55
N GLY A 269 -20.20 -38.43 -14.35
CA GLY A 269 -20.02 -39.27 -13.15
C GLY A 269 -20.01 -38.54 -11.79
N ASP A 270 -18.87 -38.56 -11.09
CA ASP A 270 -18.73 -38.00 -9.74
C ASP A 270 -18.85 -36.46 -9.68
N VAL A 271 -18.40 -35.72 -10.70
CA VAL A 271 -18.46 -34.24 -10.65
C VAL A 271 -19.90 -33.73 -10.76
N THR A 272 -20.76 -34.41 -11.54
CA THR A 272 -22.19 -34.12 -11.58
C THR A 272 -22.83 -34.30 -10.20
N ARG A 273 -22.54 -35.42 -9.52
CA ARG A 273 -23.03 -35.65 -8.14
C ARG A 273 -22.54 -34.60 -7.15
N LEU A 274 -21.28 -34.17 -7.30
CA LEU A 274 -20.68 -33.12 -6.48
C LEU A 274 -21.39 -31.77 -6.65
N ILE A 275 -21.83 -31.43 -7.86
CA ILE A 275 -22.58 -30.21 -8.15
C ILE A 275 -24.04 -30.33 -7.66
N GLU A 276 -24.71 -31.44 -7.97
CA GLU A 276 -26.14 -31.66 -7.68
C GLU A 276 -26.47 -31.74 -6.20
N LYS A 277 -25.56 -32.25 -5.36
CA LYS A 277 -25.78 -32.34 -3.92
C LYS A 277 -25.83 -30.99 -3.19
N ARG A 278 -25.38 -29.92 -3.85
CA ARG A 278 -25.37 -28.56 -3.30
C ARG A 278 -26.59 -27.80 -3.81
N SER A 279 -27.24 -27.02 -2.95
CA SER A 279 -28.22 -26.00 -3.35
C SER A 279 -27.56 -24.87 -4.15
N ASP A 280 -28.36 -24.02 -4.79
CA ASP A 280 -27.84 -22.85 -5.51
C ASP A 280 -27.11 -21.87 -4.58
N ALA A 281 -27.59 -21.71 -3.36
CA ALA A 281 -26.93 -20.86 -2.36
C ALA A 281 -25.56 -21.43 -1.94
N GLU A 282 -25.48 -22.73 -1.68
CA GLU A 282 -24.21 -23.41 -1.34
C GLU A 282 -23.23 -23.39 -2.51
N LEU A 283 -23.73 -23.54 -3.75
CA LEU A 283 -22.90 -23.45 -4.94
C LEU A 283 -22.38 -22.03 -5.15
N ALA A 284 -23.21 -21.00 -4.98
CA ALA A 284 -22.75 -19.61 -5.05
C ALA A 284 -21.69 -19.31 -3.97
N ALA A 285 -21.87 -19.83 -2.75
CA ALA A 285 -20.87 -19.71 -1.68
C ALA A 285 -19.56 -20.42 -2.03
N LEU A 286 -19.62 -21.63 -2.60
CA LEU A 286 -18.45 -22.38 -3.07
C LEU A 286 -17.69 -21.62 -4.16
N MET A 287 -18.39 -21.13 -5.18
CA MET A 287 -17.76 -20.37 -6.28
C MET A 287 -17.29 -18.98 -5.81
N GLY A 288 -17.88 -18.44 -4.75
CA GLY A 288 -17.46 -17.18 -4.14
C GLY A 288 -16.26 -17.29 -3.19
N ASN A 289 -15.95 -18.48 -2.68
CA ASN A 289 -14.92 -18.70 -1.65
C ASN A 289 -13.50 -18.75 -2.24
N LEU A 290 -13.05 -17.61 -2.75
CA LEU A 290 -11.69 -17.39 -3.19
C LEU A 290 -10.77 -17.08 -2.00
N GLY A 291 -9.46 -17.29 -2.17
CA GLY A 291 -8.50 -17.22 -1.06
C GLY A 291 -8.41 -15.84 -0.40
N GLY A 292 -8.65 -14.75 -1.15
CA GLY A 292 -8.71 -13.39 -0.61
C GLY A 292 -9.97 -13.09 0.22
N HIS A 293 -10.94 -14.00 0.25
CA HIS A 293 -12.15 -13.96 1.09
C HIS A 293 -12.14 -15.01 2.21
N ASP A 294 -11.00 -15.66 2.43
CA ASP A 294 -10.82 -16.64 3.51
C ASP A 294 -9.93 -16.06 4.61
N LEU A 295 -10.57 -15.69 5.72
CA LEU A 295 -9.93 -14.99 6.83
C LEU A 295 -8.87 -15.84 7.55
N GLU A 296 -9.11 -17.15 7.68
CA GLU A 296 -8.18 -18.07 8.31
C GLU A 296 -6.95 -18.27 7.42
N LEU A 297 -7.15 -18.47 6.12
CA LEU A 297 -6.07 -18.60 5.15
C LEU A 297 -5.19 -17.33 5.12
N LEU A 298 -5.80 -16.15 5.04
CA LEU A 298 -5.09 -14.87 5.03
C LEU A 298 -4.25 -14.67 6.30
N THR A 299 -4.83 -14.96 7.48
CA THR A 299 -4.12 -14.81 8.75
C THR A 299 -2.93 -15.76 8.85
N LYS A 300 -3.08 -17.02 8.40
CA LYS A 300 -1.97 -17.98 8.34
C LYS A 300 -0.88 -17.53 7.35
N ALA A 301 -1.27 -17.03 6.18
CA ALA A 301 -0.33 -16.57 5.16
C ALA A 301 0.50 -15.37 5.68
N PHE A 302 -0.13 -14.39 6.33
CA PHE A 302 0.58 -13.26 6.91
C PHE A 302 1.51 -13.66 8.06
N GLU A 303 1.08 -14.57 8.95
CA GLU A 303 1.94 -15.04 10.05
C GLU A 303 3.14 -15.86 9.54
N ALA A 304 2.95 -16.65 8.48
CA ALA A 304 4.03 -17.40 7.83
C ALA A 304 5.06 -16.46 7.17
N ALA A 305 4.60 -15.48 6.39
CA ALA A 305 5.46 -14.49 5.74
C ALA A 305 6.22 -13.59 6.73
N ARG A 306 5.72 -13.47 7.96
CA ARG A 306 6.35 -12.67 9.03
C ARG A 306 7.59 -13.33 9.62
N GLN A 307 7.81 -14.63 9.38
CA GLN A 307 8.95 -15.38 9.92
C GLN A 307 10.29 -15.00 9.28
N HIS A 308 10.28 -14.18 8.22
CA HIS A 308 11.48 -13.67 7.57
C HIS A 308 11.31 -12.20 7.16
N ASP A 309 12.37 -11.63 6.62
CA ASP A 309 12.46 -10.22 6.23
C ASP A 309 12.51 -9.99 4.71
N ARG A 310 12.60 -11.03 3.89
CA ARG A 310 12.45 -10.90 2.43
C ARG A 310 11.13 -10.21 2.07
N PRO A 311 11.09 -9.42 0.99
CA PRO A 311 9.87 -8.75 0.57
C PRO A 311 8.88 -9.79 0.00
N VAL A 312 7.59 -9.60 0.25
CA VAL A 312 6.54 -10.59 -0.06
C VAL A 312 5.41 -9.95 -0.86
N CYS A 313 5.06 -10.56 -1.98
CA CYS A 313 3.88 -10.22 -2.75
C CYS A 313 2.78 -11.26 -2.51
N PHE A 314 1.64 -10.82 -1.98
CA PHE A 314 0.45 -11.65 -1.85
C PHE A 314 -0.47 -11.35 -3.02
N ILE A 315 -0.79 -12.37 -3.83
CA ILE A 315 -1.80 -12.26 -4.88
C ILE A 315 -3.09 -12.87 -4.33
N ALA A 316 -3.93 -12.03 -3.73
CA ALA A 316 -5.18 -12.44 -3.10
C ALA A 316 -6.32 -12.41 -4.12
N TYR A 317 -6.83 -13.58 -4.50
CA TYR A 317 -7.97 -13.66 -5.40
C TYR A 317 -9.24 -13.25 -4.68
N THR A 318 -9.92 -12.25 -5.22
CA THR A 318 -11.15 -11.71 -4.64
C THR A 318 -12.22 -11.55 -5.72
N ILE A 319 -13.35 -11.02 -5.29
CA ILE A 319 -14.51 -10.67 -6.12
C ILE A 319 -14.79 -9.22 -5.82
N LYS A 320 -14.78 -8.39 -6.86
CA LYS A 320 -15.18 -6.98 -6.72
C LYS A 320 -16.65 -6.91 -6.35
N GLY A 321 -16.97 -6.21 -5.26
CA GLY A 321 -18.33 -6.17 -4.72
C GLY A 321 -18.75 -7.40 -3.91
N PHE A 322 -17.82 -8.22 -3.42
CA PHE A 322 -18.14 -9.43 -2.67
C PHE A 322 -19.17 -9.22 -1.55
N GLY A 323 -20.17 -10.12 -1.47
CA GLY A 323 -21.25 -10.01 -0.49
C GLY A 323 -22.27 -8.90 -0.75
N LEU A 324 -22.11 -8.11 -1.83
CA LEU A 324 -23.06 -7.07 -2.24
C LEU A 324 -23.81 -7.47 -3.52
N PRO A 325 -25.01 -6.90 -3.79
CA PRO A 325 -25.79 -7.20 -5.00
C PRO A 325 -25.10 -6.86 -6.34
N LEU A 326 -23.99 -6.13 -6.29
CA LEU A 326 -23.19 -5.67 -7.43
C LEU A 326 -21.93 -6.53 -7.66
N ALA A 327 -21.79 -7.62 -6.90
CA ALA A 327 -20.66 -8.55 -7.01
C ALA A 327 -20.46 -9.04 -8.45
N GLY A 328 -19.26 -8.91 -8.99
CA GLY A 328 -18.93 -9.38 -10.34
C GLY A 328 -19.48 -8.54 -11.50
N HIS A 329 -20.38 -7.57 -11.26
CA HIS A 329 -20.88 -6.70 -12.34
C HIS A 329 -19.77 -5.76 -12.86
N LYS A 330 -19.60 -5.65 -14.18
CA LYS A 330 -18.53 -4.82 -14.77
C LYS A 330 -18.60 -3.34 -14.36
N ASP A 331 -19.80 -2.78 -14.24
CA ASP A 331 -20.02 -1.36 -13.93
C ASP A 331 -20.10 -1.09 -12.40
N ASN A 332 -19.59 -2.01 -11.58
CA ASN A 332 -19.70 -1.90 -10.12
C ASN A 332 -18.74 -0.85 -9.50
N HIS A 333 -17.74 -0.34 -10.24
CA HIS A 333 -16.67 0.48 -9.68
C HIS A 333 -17.20 1.75 -8.99
N ALA A 334 -17.99 2.53 -9.72
CA ALA A 334 -18.63 3.77 -9.26
C ALA A 334 -20.14 3.59 -8.99
N GLY A 335 -20.61 2.34 -9.10
CA GLY A 335 -21.98 1.95 -8.80
C GLY A 335 -22.27 2.09 -7.31
N LEU A 336 -23.40 2.71 -7.00
CA LEU A 336 -23.93 2.77 -5.63
C LEU A 336 -25.12 1.83 -5.54
N MET A 337 -25.21 1.10 -4.44
CA MET A 337 -26.42 0.37 -4.09
C MET A 337 -27.59 1.35 -3.93
N THR A 338 -28.77 0.96 -4.43
CA THR A 338 -29.99 1.73 -4.23
C THR A 338 -30.40 1.72 -2.75
N PRO A 339 -31.21 2.69 -2.28
CA PRO A 339 -31.73 2.67 -0.91
C PRO A 339 -32.42 1.35 -0.54
N THR A 340 -33.17 0.75 -1.47
CA THR A 340 -33.81 -0.57 -1.28
C THR A 340 -32.78 -1.69 -1.11
N GLN A 341 -31.70 -1.68 -1.87
CA GLN A 341 -30.62 -2.66 -1.74
C GLN A 341 -29.88 -2.51 -0.40
N VAL A 342 -29.61 -1.28 0.04
CA VAL A 342 -28.99 -1.03 1.36
C VAL A 342 -29.91 -1.45 2.49
N GLU A 343 -31.21 -1.20 2.38
CA GLU A 343 -32.21 -1.64 3.36
C GLU A 343 -32.31 -3.17 3.44
N THR A 344 -32.23 -3.85 2.30
CA THR A 344 -32.17 -5.32 2.27
C THR A 344 -30.91 -5.83 2.97
N LEU A 345 -29.76 -5.20 2.71
CA LEU A 345 -28.50 -5.53 3.39
C LEU A 345 -28.59 -5.27 4.90
N ARG A 346 -29.20 -4.15 5.33
CA ARG A 346 -29.42 -3.81 6.75
C ARG A 346 -30.17 -4.94 7.46
N ALA A 347 -31.27 -5.39 6.86
CA ALA A 347 -32.07 -6.49 7.39
C ALA A 347 -31.27 -7.81 7.46
N GLN A 348 -30.52 -8.15 6.42
CA GLN A 348 -29.65 -9.33 6.40
C GLN A 348 -28.53 -9.28 7.45
N MET A 349 -28.02 -8.09 7.74
CA MET A 349 -27.02 -7.84 8.78
C MET A 349 -27.64 -7.74 10.18
N ASN A 350 -28.96 -7.90 10.33
CA ASN A 350 -29.70 -7.78 11.60
C ASN A 350 -29.51 -6.44 12.32
N VAL A 351 -29.23 -5.36 11.59
CA VAL A 351 -28.99 -4.02 12.16
C VAL A 351 -30.32 -3.27 12.32
N ARG A 352 -30.76 -2.87 13.51
CA ARG A 352 -32.04 -2.14 13.65
C ARG A 352 -32.02 -0.72 13.04
N PRO A 353 -33.16 -0.19 12.54
CA PRO A 353 -33.24 1.20 12.09
C PRO A 353 -32.87 2.16 13.22
N GLY A 354 -32.01 3.15 12.94
CA GLY A 354 -31.47 4.11 13.90
C GLY A 354 -30.24 3.63 14.67
N HIS A 355 -29.83 2.36 14.50
CA HIS A 355 -28.65 1.76 15.13
C HIS A 355 -27.52 1.46 14.13
N GLU A 356 -27.55 2.07 12.94
CA GLU A 356 -26.65 1.72 11.83
C GLU A 356 -25.17 1.96 12.14
N TRP A 357 -24.88 2.89 13.05
CA TRP A 357 -23.55 3.26 13.49
C TRP A 357 -23.08 2.54 14.77
N GLU A 358 -23.94 1.77 15.42
CA GLU A 358 -23.60 1.08 16.68
C GLU A 358 -22.55 -0.01 16.42
N LYS A 359 -21.49 -0.06 17.23
CA LYS A 359 -20.27 -0.84 16.93
C LYS A 359 -20.50 -2.35 16.76
N PHE A 360 -21.42 -2.95 17.52
CA PHE A 360 -21.62 -4.40 17.53
C PHE A 360 -23.06 -4.82 17.21
N GLU A 361 -23.92 -3.86 16.82
CA GLU A 361 -25.29 -4.13 16.43
C GLU A 361 -25.34 -5.12 15.24
N GLY A 362 -26.22 -6.12 15.35
CA GLY A 362 -26.46 -7.15 14.33
C GLY A 362 -25.51 -8.37 14.42
N LEU A 363 -24.55 -8.36 15.34
CA LEU A 363 -23.60 -9.45 15.53
C LEU A 363 -24.13 -10.51 16.50
N ASP A 364 -23.88 -11.77 16.16
CA ASP A 364 -24.27 -12.98 16.90
C ASP A 364 -23.21 -13.45 17.91
N VAL A 365 -22.11 -12.71 18.03
CA VAL A 365 -21.02 -12.95 18.98
C VAL A 365 -21.18 -12.01 20.18
N PRO A 366 -21.01 -12.48 21.43
CA PRO A 366 -21.11 -11.62 22.61
C PRO A 366 -20.18 -10.41 22.55
N GLU A 367 -20.69 -9.24 22.90
CA GLU A 367 -19.95 -7.96 22.88
C GLU A 367 -18.61 -8.05 23.61
N GLN A 368 -18.56 -8.68 24.80
CA GLN A 368 -17.30 -8.83 25.54
C GLN A 368 -16.23 -9.60 24.76
N THR A 369 -16.64 -10.55 23.89
CA THR A 369 -15.70 -11.30 23.05
C THR A 369 -15.17 -10.42 21.92
N LEU A 370 -16.03 -9.60 21.31
CA LEU A 370 -15.65 -8.65 20.25
C LEU A 370 -14.70 -7.58 20.78
N GLU A 371 -15.02 -7.00 21.95
CA GLU A 371 -14.15 -6.07 22.65
C GLU A 371 -12.81 -6.70 23.05
N HIS A 372 -12.83 -7.97 23.49
CA HIS A 372 -11.59 -8.70 23.79
C HIS A 372 -10.71 -8.84 22.55
N VAL A 373 -11.27 -9.23 21.40
CA VAL A 373 -10.51 -9.35 20.14
C VAL A 373 -9.94 -8.00 19.72
N LEU A 374 -10.74 -6.92 19.77
CA LEU A 374 -10.26 -5.58 19.43
C LEU A 374 -9.17 -5.07 20.40
N SER A 375 -9.33 -5.27 21.71
CA SER A 375 -8.36 -4.79 22.71
C SER A 375 -7.07 -5.60 22.76
N THR A 376 -7.11 -6.87 22.35
CA THR A 376 -5.93 -7.75 22.32
C THR A 376 -5.23 -7.80 20.98
N ALA A 377 -5.89 -7.38 19.89
CA ALA A 377 -5.28 -7.22 18.58
C ALA A 377 -3.97 -6.40 18.69
N PRO A 378 -2.84 -6.86 18.12
CA PRO A 378 -1.57 -6.16 18.32
C PRO A 378 -1.57 -4.72 17.79
N PHE A 379 -2.38 -4.44 16.76
CA PHE A 379 -2.65 -3.08 16.27
C PHE A 379 -3.18 -2.12 17.36
N ALA A 380 -3.98 -2.61 18.32
CA ALA A 380 -4.52 -1.78 19.41
C ALA A 380 -3.43 -1.16 20.31
N ARG A 381 -2.22 -1.74 20.30
CA ARG A 381 -1.06 -1.26 21.07
C ARG A 381 -0.30 -0.15 20.34
N LYS A 382 -0.66 0.17 19.10
CA LYS A 382 -0.04 1.25 18.33
C LYS A 382 -0.26 2.58 19.04
N ALA A 383 0.82 3.34 19.23
CA ALA A 383 0.74 4.64 19.90
C ALA A 383 -0.15 5.60 19.09
N LYS A 384 -1.08 6.28 19.77
CA LYS A 384 -2.02 7.22 19.14
C LYS A 384 -1.35 8.50 18.62
N ASN A 385 -0.16 8.84 19.14
CA ASN A 385 0.64 9.97 18.70
C ASN A 385 1.98 9.45 18.19
N ARG A 386 2.34 9.82 16.97
CA ARG A 386 3.67 9.55 16.43
C ARG A 386 4.68 10.38 17.21
N PRO A 387 5.79 9.80 17.69
CA PRO A 387 6.85 10.61 18.29
C PRO A 387 7.33 11.60 17.22
N ALA A 388 7.31 12.89 17.52
CA ALA A 388 8.01 13.86 16.70
C ALA A 388 9.50 13.70 17.01
N GLY A 389 10.26 13.07 16.11
CA GLY A 389 11.70 12.87 16.30
C GLY A 389 12.41 14.17 16.74
N ALA A 390 13.42 14.01 17.60
CA ALA A 390 14.07 15.11 18.31
C ALA A 390 14.44 16.28 17.39
N ARG A 391 14.32 17.51 17.92
CA ARG A 391 14.79 18.70 17.22
C ARG A 391 16.31 18.60 17.05
N ILE A 392 16.78 18.81 15.83
CA ILE A 392 18.20 18.88 15.50
C ILE A 392 18.58 20.34 15.45
N GLU A 393 19.54 20.75 16.29
CA GLU A 393 20.03 22.13 16.29
C GLU A 393 20.85 22.40 15.03
N THR A 394 20.55 23.52 14.35
CA THR A 394 21.29 23.95 13.17
C THR A 394 22.52 24.75 13.61
N PRO A 395 23.75 24.29 13.30
CA PRO A 395 24.95 25.01 13.68
C PRO A 395 25.15 26.25 12.80
N ALA A 396 25.97 27.20 13.28
CA ALA A 396 26.54 28.20 12.40
C ALA A 396 27.46 27.52 11.37
N LEU A 397 27.22 27.77 10.09
CA LEU A 397 28.01 27.23 8.99
C LEU A 397 29.03 28.27 8.54
N ALA A 398 30.27 27.82 8.32
CA ALA A 398 31.25 28.63 7.62
C ALA A 398 30.75 28.82 6.17
N LEU A 399 30.65 30.06 5.72
CA LEU A 399 30.23 30.39 4.37
C LEU A 399 31.49 30.60 3.53
N PRO A 400 31.85 29.64 2.65
CA PRO A 400 33.00 29.80 1.78
C PRO A 400 32.73 30.95 0.80
N HIS A 401 33.66 31.91 0.74
CA HIS A 401 33.57 33.07 -0.13
C HIS A 401 34.61 32.98 -1.25
N GLN A 402 34.17 33.13 -2.49
CA GLN A 402 35.02 33.31 -3.66
C GLN A 402 34.58 34.58 -4.41
N PRO A 403 35.48 35.31 -5.09
CA PRO A 403 35.12 36.52 -5.84
C PRO A 403 34.05 36.28 -6.91
N GLU A 404 34.05 35.09 -7.50
CA GLU A 404 33.09 34.65 -8.51
C GLU A 404 32.82 33.15 -8.30
N MET A 405 31.54 32.78 -8.22
CA MET A 405 31.10 31.39 -8.14
C MET A 405 29.66 31.26 -8.64
N SER A 406 29.30 30.11 -9.20
CA SER A 406 27.90 29.80 -9.47
C SER A 406 27.15 29.47 -8.17
N THR A 407 25.83 29.62 -8.17
CA THR A 407 24.99 29.20 -7.02
C THR A 407 25.12 27.71 -6.74
N GLN A 408 25.24 26.87 -7.77
CA GLN A 408 25.45 25.42 -7.62
C GLN A 408 26.81 25.09 -7.00
N GLN A 409 27.86 25.82 -7.39
CA GLN A 409 29.18 25.70 -6.77
C GLN A 409 29.13 26.13 -5.30
N GLY A 410 28.45 27.24 -4.99
CA GLY A 410 28.20 27.69 -3.62
C GLY A 410 27.48 26.64 -2.77
N PHE A 411 26.45 26.00 -3.32
CA PHE A 411 25.78 24.85 -2.69
C PHE A 411 26.75 23.69 -2.42
N GLY A 412 27.56 23.30 -3.41
CA GLY A 412 28.54 22.22 -3.24
C GLY A 412 29.58 22.52 -2.17
N LEU A 413 30.05 23.77 -2.10
CA LEU A 413 30.98 24.21 -1.05
C LEU A 413 30.33 24.20 0.34
N LEU A 414 29.06 24.59 0.45
CA LEU A 414 28.30 24.49 1.70
C LEU A 414 28.14 23.03 2.14
N MET A 415 27.76 22.13 1.22
CA MET A 415 27.66 20.70 1.50
C MET A 415 29.02 20.11 1.91
N HIS A 416 30.12 20.58 1.33
CA HIS A 416 31.47 20.20 1.73
C HIS A 416 31.80 20.62 3.17
N GLU A 417 31.45 21.85 3.56
CA GLU A 417 31.63 22.31 4.95
C GLU A 417 30.78 21.51 5.95
N ILE A 418 29.53 21.18 5.60
CA ILE A 418 28.69 20.28 6.43
C ILE A 418 29.32 18.88 6.51
N ALA A 419 29.81 18.35 5.39
CA ALA A 419 30.45 17.05 5.34
C ALA A 419 31.67 16.97 6.26
N LYS A 420 32.39 18.08 6.50
CA LYS A 420 33.58 18.11 7.36
C LYS A 420 33.30 17.89 8.85
N ARG A 421 32.09 18.19 9.29
CA ARG A 421 31.71 18.20 10.70
C ARG A 421 31.62 16.78 11.26
N ASP A 422 31.65 16.64 12.57
CA ASP A 422 31.42 15.36 13.25
C ASP A 422 30.43 15.56 14.40
N ASP A 423 29.28 16.17 14.08
CA ASP A 423 28.22 16.47 15.03
C ASP A 423 26.88 15.86 14.59
N GLU A 424 25.90 15.96 15.48
CA GLU A 424 24.58 15.37 15.26
C GLU A 424 23.91 15.94 14.01
N PHE A 425 24.06 17.23 13.73
CA PHE A 425 23.52 17.86 12.53
C PHE A 425 24.02 17.16 11.25
N ALA A 426 25.35 17.04 11.09
CA ALA A 426 25.91 16.40 9.91
C ALA A 426 25.62 14.89 9.85
N ARG A 427 25.46 14.23 11.00
CA ARG A 427 25.04 12.82 11.08
C ARG A 427 23.63 12.60 10.55
N ARG A 428 22.72 13.58 10.68
CA ARG A 428 21.34 13.53 10.19
C ARG A 428 21.17 13.90 8.72
N VAL A 429 22.15 14.57 8.10
CA VAL A 429 22.06 14.93 6.68
C VAL A 429 22.26 13.68 5.82
N VAL A 430 21.35 13.51 4.85
CA VAL A 430 21.39 12.42 3.87
C VAL A 430 21.19 13.05 2.50
N THR A 431 22.05 12.76 1.55
CA THR A 431 21.91 13.28 0.19
C THR A 431 21.42 12.20 -0.76
N THR A 432 20.76 12.59 -1.85
CA THR A 432 20.36 11.68 -2.92
C THR A 432 20.28 12.40 -4.26
N SER A 433 20.56 11.69 -5.34
CA SER A 433 20.42 12.17 -6.72
C SER A 433 20.10 11.01 -7.65
N PRO A 434 19.50 11.30 -8.81
CA PRO A 434 19.29 10.34 -9.86
C PRO A 434 20.45 10.38 -10.87
N ASP A 435 21.59 9.73 -10.57
CA ASP A 435 22.79 9.60 -11.44
C ASP A 435 23.58 10.90 -11.71
N VAL A 436 23.12 12.04 -11.19
CA VAL A 436 23.69 13.37 -11.48
C VAL A 436 24.52 13.95 -10.33
N THR A 437 24.98 13.09 -9.43
CA THR A 437 25.70 13.42 -8.20
C THR A 437 26.89 14.38 -8.39
N VAL A 438 27.65 14.20 -9.48
CA VAL A 438 28.82 15.06 -9.78
C VAL A 438 28.39 16.40 -10.35
N SER A 439 27.52 16.40 -11.37
CA SER A 439 27.10 17.60 -12.09
C SER A 439 26.26 18.53 -11.22
N THR A 440 25.55 18.00 -10.22
CA THR A 440 24.82 18.77 -9.22
C THR A 440 25.66 19.16 -8.00
N ASN A 441 27.00 19.02 -8.06
CA ASN A 441 27.95 19.45 -7.03
C ASN A 441 27.86 18.72 -5.67
N LEU A 442 27.44 17.44 -5.64
CA LEU A 442 27.54 16.59 -4.44
C LEU A 442 28.85 15.80 -4.32
N GLY A 443 29.74 15.86 -5.32
CA GLY A 443 30.99 15.08 -5.32
C GLY A 443 31.86 15.25 -4.06
N ALA A 444 31.94 16.47 -3.52
CA ALA A 444 32.69 16.74 -2.29
C ALA A 444 32.04 16.14 -1.03
N TRP A 445 30.71 16.02 -1.01
CA TRP A 445 29.97 15.29 0.02
C TRP A 445 30.28 13.80 -0.07
N VAL A 446 30.11 13.21 -1.25
CA VAL A 446 30.35 11.77 -1.48
C VAL A 446 31.79 11.37 -1.15
N ASN A 447 32.78 12.18 -1.53
CA ASN A 447 34.18 11.89 -1.20
C ASN A 447 34.45 11.74 0.30
N ARG A 448 33.69 12.45 1.14
CA ARG A 448 33.87 12.44 2.59
C ARG A 448 32.87 11.52 3.31
N ARG A 449 31.65 11.38 2.80
CA ARG A 449 30.54 10.67 3.46
C ARG A 449 30.16 9.35 2.81
N GLY A 450 30.70 9.04 1.64
CA GLY A 450 30.50 7.78 0.92
C GLY A 450 29.07 7.55 0.43
N LEU A 451 28.90 6.47 -0.34
CA LEU A 451 27.60 6.00 -0.81
C LEU A 451 27.05 4.96 0.16
N PHE A 452 25.75 5.02 0.40
CA PHE A 452 25.07 4.06 1.25
C PHE A 452 24.83 2.75 0.48
N ALA A 453 25.18 1.64 1.10
CA ALA A 453 24.66 0.32 0.78
C ALA A 453 24.64 -0.53 2.05
N LYS A 454 23.76 -1.54 2.09
CA LYS A 454 23.65 -2.44 3.25
C LYS A 454 24.90 -3.30 3.44
N GLU A 455 25.61 -3.57 2.37
CA GLU A 455 26.87 -4.31 2.37
C GLU A 455 27.98 -3.43 1.79
N GLN A 456 29.21 -3.71 2.18
CA GLN A 456 30.37 -3.00 1.64
C GLN A 456 30.63 -3.47 0.21
N LEU A 457 30.63 -2.55 -0.75
CA LEU A 457 31.04 -2.81 -2.12
C LEU A 457 32.35 -2.07 -2.39
N ALA A 458 33.35 -2.82 -2.87
CA ALA A 458 34.65 -2.27 -3.17
C ALA A 458 34.57 -1.35 -4.40
N ASP A 459 35.22 -0.18 -4.30
CA ASP A 459 35.50 0.65 -5.46
C ASP A 459 36.62 -0.02 -6.29
N ILE A 460 36.21 -0.79 -7.29
CA ILE A 460 37.14 -1.57 -8.14
C ILE A 460 38.10 -0.65 -8.88
N PHE A 461 37.66 0.52 -9.35
CA PHE A 461 38.53 1.46 -10.06
C PHE A 461 39.66 1.94 -9.14
N LYS A 462 39.34 2.25 -7.89
CA LYS A 462 40.35 2.58 -6.88
C LYS A 462 41.24 1.39 -6.53
N ALA A 463 40.66 0.19 -6.40
CA ALA A 463 41.42 -1.04 -6.12
C ALA A 463 42.44 -1.37 -7.23
N GLU A 464 42.05 -1.18 -8.48
CA GLU A 464 42.88 -1.32 -9.69
C GLU A 464 43.77 -0.09 -9.96
N ARG A 465 43.80 0.88 -9.03
CA ARG A 465 44.62 2.11 -9.10
C ARG A 465 44.34 2.96 -10.35
N ILE A 466 43.11 2.92 -10.86
CA ILE A 466 42.65 3.78 -11.94
C ILE A 466 42.34 5.17 -11.36
N PRO A 467 42.91 6.26 -11.89
CA PRO A 467 42.64 7.60 -11.39
C PRO A 467 41.15 7.96 -11.47
N SER A 468 40.56 8.33 -10.33
CA SER A 468 39.21 8.89 -10.22
C SER A 468 39.22 10.07 -9.26
N THR A 469 38.52 11.15 -9.64
CA THR A 469 38.33 12.33 -8.79
C THR A 469 37.39 12.05 -7.62
N PHE A 470 36.54 11.03 -7.74
CA PHE A 470 35.50 10.71 -6.77
C PHE A 470 35.68 9.31 -6.18
N ASN A 471 35.32 9.16 -4.90
CA ASN A 471 35.36 7.92 -4.16
C ASN A 471 33.99 7.24 -4.22
N TRP A 472 33.87 6.18 -5.01
CA TRP A 472 32.61 5.46 -5.23
C TRP A 472 32.49 4.23 -4.32
N THR A 473 32.97 4.35 -3.09
CA THR A 473 32.87 3.28 -2.10
C THR A 473 31.46 3.26 -1.50
N PHE A 474 30.77 2.13 -1.65
CA PHE A 474 29.49 1.89 -0.99
C PHE A 474 29.70 1.19 0.36
N SER A 475 29.00 1.64 1.40
CA SER A 475 29.09 1.07 2.73
C SER A 475 27.87 1.38 3.60
N PRO A 476 27.65 0.65 4.71
CA PRO A 476 26.60 0.96 5.69
C PRO A 476 26.73 2.34 6.32
N SER A 477 27.96 2.87 6.38
CA SER A 477 28.23 4.21 6.91
C SER A 477 27.97 5.36 5.92
N GLY A 478 27.68 5.03 4.66
CA GLY A 478 27.43 6.01 3.61
C GLY A 478 26.28 6.96 3.93
N GLN A 479 26.36 8.22 3.48
CA GLN A 479 25.29 9.22 3.66
C GLN A 479 24.75 9.78 2.33
N HIS A 480 25.03 9.07 1.23
CA HIS A 480 24.51 9.39 -0.09
C HIS A 480 23.77 8.18 -0.67
N MET A 481 22.50 8.35 -1.03
CA MET A 481 21.72 7.30 -1.70
C MET A 481 21.66 7.61 -3.20
N GLU A 482 22.37 6.79 -3.97
CA GLU A 482 22.40 6.87 -5.44
C GLU A 482 21.26 6.04 -6.04
N LEU A 483 20.46 6.65 -6.91
CA LEU A 483 19.24 6.05 -7.46
C LEU A 483 19.39 5.63 -8.93
N GLY A 484 20.49 6.01 -9.59
CA GLY A 484 20.59 5.95 -11.05
C GLY A 484 19.56 6.87 -11.72
N ILE A 485 19.31 6.73 -13.02
CA ILE A 485 18.47 7.67 -13.78
C ILE A 485 16.98 7.46 -13.48
N ALA A 486 16.50 8.00 -12.36
CA ALA A 486 15.13 7.81 -11.88
C ALA A 486 14.62 9.01 -11.04
N GLU A 487 14.10 10.04 -11.70
CA GLU A 487 13.61 11.25 -11.03
C GLU A 487 12.34 11.02 -10.19
N MET A 488 11.46 10.10 -10.59
CA MET A 488 10.29 9.71 -9.79
C MET A 488 10.72 9.07 -8.45
N ASN A 489 11.73 8.19 -8.50
CA ASN A 489 12.32 7.55 -7.32
C ASN A 489 13.00 8.58 -6.41
N LEU A 490 13.65 9.61 -6.97
CA LEU A 490 14.24 10.71 -6.17
C LEU A 490 13.20 11.31 -5.23
N PHE A 491 12.05 11.74 -5.75
CA PHE A 491 11.06 12.41 -4.94
C PHE A 491 10.37 11.48 -3.94
N THR A 492 10.21 10.19 -4.30
CA THR A 492 9.66 9.20 -3.37
C THR A 492 10.65 8.87 -2.25
N MET A 493 11.95 8.77 -2.56
CA MET A 493 13.02 8.64 -1.56
C MET A 493 13.07 9.86 -0.63
N LEU A 494 12.99 11.08 -1.17
CA LEU A 494 12.92 12.31 -0.37
C LEU A 494 11.68 12.33 0.52
N SER A 495 10.55 11.82 0.03
CA SER A 495 9.34 11.67 0.84
C SER A 495 9.58 10.73 2.03
N ALA A 496 10.10 9.52 1.78
CA ALA A 496 10.40 8.54 2.82
C ALA A 496 11.41 9.05 3.86
N LEU A 497 12.53 9.64 3.41
CA LEU A 497 13.53 10.23 4.29
C LEU A 497 12.95 11.40 5.09
N GLY A 498 12.13 12.25 4.46
CA GLY A 498 11.52 13.42 5.10
C GLY A 498 10.45 13.08 6.13
N LEU A 499 9.82 11.91 6.00
CA LEU A 499 8.84 11.37 6.96
C LEU A 499 9.49 10.52 8.07
N SER A 500 10.80 10.30 8.03
CA SER A 500 11.51 9.45 9.00
C SER A 500 11.20 9.80 10.46
N HIS A 501 11.06 11.10 10.76
CA HIS A 501 10.79 11.57 12.11
C HIS A 501 9.43 11.15 12.66
N GLU A 502 8.41 11.00 11.82
CA GLU A 502 7.07 10.55 12.25
C GLU A 502 6.88 9.05 12.08
N THR A 503 7.54 8.46 11.07
CA THR A 503 7.43 7.03 10.77
C THR A 503 8.26 6.19 11.75
N PHE A 504 9.48 6.65 12.06
CA PHE A 504 10.48 5.92 12.85
C PHE A 504 10.89 6.65 14.14
N GLY A 505 10.40 7.86 14.37
CA GLY A 505 10.81 8.67 15.53
C GLY A 505 12.19 9.32 15.38
N GLU A 506 12.84 9.17 14.22
CA GLU A 506 14.21 9.64 13.99
C GLU A 506 14.25 10.65 12.86
N ARG A 507 14.72 11.87 13.15
CA ARG A 507 14.75 12.94 12.15
C ARG A 507 15.99 12.83 11.27
N LEU A 508 15.76 12.75 9.97
CA LEU A 508 16.77 12.97 8.93
C LEU A 508 16.59 14.36 8.30
N LEU A 509 17.65 14.84 7.65
CA LEU A 509 17.69 16.11 6.91
C LEU A 509 18.02 15.77 5.44
N PRO A 510 17.02 15.37 4.64
CA PRO A 510 17.23 14.90 3.28
C PRO A 510 17.53 16.06 2.33
N VAL A 511 18.52 15.89 1.46
CA VAL A 511 18.91 16.85 0.42
C VAL A 511 18.95 16.14 -0.92
N GLY A 512 18.00 16.47 -1.80
CA GLY A 512 17.92 15.95 -3.15
C GLY A 512 18.52 16.91 -4.15
N THR A 513 19.17 16.38 -5.19
CA THR A 513 19.63 17.19 -6.32
C THR A 513 19.27 16.52 -7.65
N LEU A 514 18.99 17.34 -8.65
CA LEU A 514 18.69 16.92 -10.02
C LEU A 514 18.90 18.07 -11.01
N TYR A 515 18.74 17.78 -12.30
CA TYR A 515 18.56 18.84 -13.29
C TYR A 515 17.13 19.38 -13.25
N ASP A 516 16.97 20.69 -13.14
CA ASP A 516 15.68 21.37 -12.98
C ASP A 516 14.60 21.00 -14.02
N PRO A 517 14.91 20.86 -15.33
CA PRO A 517 13.92 20.43 -16.33
C PRO A 517 13.30 19.06 -16.04
N PHE A 518 14.00 18.20 -15.28
CA PHE A 518 13.53 16.86 -14.95
C PHE A 518 12.74 16.78 -13.64
N ILE A 519 12.50 17.92 -12.97
CA ILE A 519 11.48 17.98 -11.91
C ILE A 519 10.13 17.54 -12.47
N GLU A 520 9.78 17.96 -13.69
CA GLU A 520 8.52 17.59 -14.34
C GLU A 520 8.37 16.07 -14.54
N ARG A 521 9.50 15.34 -14.71
CA ARG A 521 9.48 13.88 -14.87
C ARG A 521 9.04 13.14 -13.61
N GLY A 522 9.24 13.73 -12.43
CA GLY A 522 8.86 13.16 -11.13
C GLY A 522 7.86 14.00 -10.36
N LEU A 523 7.16 14.93 -11.02
CA LEU A 523 6.35 15.96 -10.37
C LEU A 523 5.21 15.41 -9.51
N ASP A 524 4.59 14.29 -9.91
CA ASP A 524 3.54 13.68 -9.08
C ASP A 524 4.08 13.18 -7.74
N ALA A 525 5.24 12.51 -7.73
CA ALA A 525 5.89 12.10 -6.49
C ALA A 525 6.35 13.30 -5.64
N LEU A 526 6.78 14.41 -6.26
CA LEU A 526 7.11 15.64 -5.53
C LEU A 526 5.87 16.24 -4.86
N ASN A 527 4.77 16.37 -5.61
CA ASN A 527 3.50 16.86 -5.08
C ASN A 527 2.97 15.95 -3.97
N TYR A 528 3.06 14.64 -4.17
CA TYR A 528 2.71 13.63 -3.18
C TYR A 528 3.55 13.77 -1.92
N ALA A 529 4.87 13.93 -2.04
CA ALA A 529 5.76 14.13 -0.90
C ALA A 529 5.35 15.36 -0.06
N CYS A 530 5.06 16.48 -0.73
CA CYS A 530 4.56 17.70 -0.09
C CYS A 530 3.18 17.46 0.57
N TYR A 531 2.27 16.76 -0.09
CA TYR A 531 0.95 16.41 0.46
C TYR A 531 1.02 15.51 1.69
N GLN A 532 2.03 14.65 1.78
CA GLN A 532 2.31 13.83 2.97
C GLN A 532 2.93 14.62 4.13
N ASP A 533 3.28 15.89 3.91
CA ASP A 533 4.04 16.75 4.83
C ASP A 533 5.50 16.32 5.04
N ALA A 534 6.10 15.67 4.03
CA ALA A 534 7.51 15.30 4.08
C ALA A 534 8.42 16.54 4.14
N ARG A 535 9.51 16.46 4.92
CA ARG A 535 10.48 17.56 5.10
C ARG A 535 11.80 17.24 4.40
N PHE A 536 12.14 17.97 3.35
CA PHE A 536 13.39 17.81 2.60
C PHE A 536 13.81 19.12 1.94
N ILE A 537 15.05 19.15 1.46
CA ILE A 537 15.61 20.23 0.63
C ILE A 537 15.81 19.68 -0.77
N LEU A 538 15.37 20.43 -1.78
CA LEU A 538 15.65 20.15 -3.18
C LEU A 538 16.54 21.27 -3.73
N ALA A 539 17.70 20.91 -4.29
CA ALA A 539 18.61 21.84 -4.95
C ALA A 539 18.85 21.38 -6.39
N ALA A 540 18.10 21.97 -7.32
CA ALA A 540 18.20 21.69 -8.76
C ALA A 540 19.18 22.64 -9.45
N THR A 541 19.82 22.19 -10.53
CA THR A 541 20.72 23.05 -11.32
C THR A 541 19.93 24.14 -12.07
N PRO A 542 20.44 25.37 -12.18
CA PRO A 542 19.74 26.44 -12.91
C PRO A 542 19.44 26.05 -14.37
N SER A 543 18.17 26.12 -14.79
CA SER A 543 17.68 25.89 -16.17
C SER A 543 17.78 27.15 -17.05
N GLY A 544 17.32 27.06 -18.31
CA GLY A 544 17.27 28.18 -19.25
C GLY A 544 18.60 28.51 -19.94
N VAL A 545 18.84 29.82 -20.18
CA VAL A 545 20.01 30.31 -20.94
C VAL A 545 21.34 29.84 -20.33
N THR A 546 21.38 29.66 -19.01
CA THR A 546 22.55 29.16 -18.27
C THR A 546 22.94 27.72 -18.62
N LEU A 547 22.01 26.90 -19.12
CA LEU A 547 22.25 25.54 -19.63
C LEU A 547 22.09 25.46 -21.15
N ALA A 548 22.18 26.59 -21.88
CA ALA A 548 21.90 26.63 -23.31
C ALA A 548 22.66 25.56 -24.16
N PRO A 549 23.95 25.25 -23.89
CA PRO A 549 24.68 24.22 -24.64
C PRO A 549 24.10 22.80 -24.57
N GLU A 550 23.32 22.47 -23.54
CA GLU A 550 22.67 21.14 -23.39
C GLU A 550 21.46 20.94 -24.32
N GLY A 551 21.01 22.02 -24.98
CA GLY A 551 19.92 22.00 -25.96
C GLY A 551 18.51 22.02 -25.34
N GLY A 552 17.49 22.06 -26.20
CA GLY A 552 16.11 22.37 -25.80
C GLY A 552 15.44 21.38 -24.84
N ALA A 553 15.96 20.17 -24.67
CA ALA A 553 15.42 19.20 -23.70
C ALA A 553 15.93 19.42 -22.26
N HIS A 554 16.95 20.26 -22.08
CA HIS A 554 17.57 20.60 -20.79
C HIS A 554 17.44 22.10 -20.45
N GLN A 555 16.75 22.89 -21.29
CA GLN A 555 16.56 24.33 -21.10
C GLN A 555 15.22 24.64 -20.44
#